data_AF-A0A136M2D0-F1
#
_entry.id   AF-A0A136M2D0-F1
#
_cell.length_a   1.000
_cell.length_b   1.000
_cell.length_c   1.000
_cell.angle_alpha   90.00
_cell.angle_beta   90.00
_cell.angle_gamma   90.00
#
_symmetry.space_group_name_H-M   'P 1'
#
loop_
_entity.id
_entity.type
_entity.pdbx_description
1 polymer ?
#
loop_
_entity_poly.entity_id
_entity_poly.type
_entity_poly.pdbx_seq_one_letter_code
_entity_poly.pdbx_strand_id
1 'polypeptide(L)'
;MNQSKRSSSVVEVMVFAGLMFLSFFSFAEDWPQYRGPFLDGTTTEKIGLTTWPAEGPKVLWRIPAPLGFSSFTISQGQAFTLVARPDQEGITREVAVAVDASSGKELWSFSMCIMKYDGGGDSGSETNSGGDGPRSTPSIDGDRVYLYDSQLNLYCLGLKDGKTLWQHSVQDEFEGRNIRWQSSASVLIEGDLAIVPGGGAGQSFLAFNKKTGDLAWKSSDQLMTHATPVPATIHAFARSSFSPSPAWFQWMLPMARSSGITHFLTRYRPLHPLW
;
A
#
# COMPACT_ATOMS: atom_id res chain seq x y z
N MET A 1 -65.70 25.83 37.15
CA MET A 1 -65.07 24.51 36.89
C MET A 1 -65.07 24.25 35.39
N ASN A 2 -63.95 24.47 34.69
CA ASN A 2 -63.55 23.54 33.64
C ASN A 2 -62.08 23.76 33.28
N GLN A 3 -61.33 22.67 33.36
CA GLN A 3 -59.87 22.64 33.32
C GLN A 3 -59.31 22.67 31.91
N SER A 4 -58.24 23.46 31.75
CA SER A 4 -56.95 23.09 31.15
C SER A 4 -56.88 21.70 30.50
N LYS A 5 -56.94 21.63 29.17
CA LYS A 5 -56.40 20.54 28.35
C LYS A 5 -56.06 21.06 26.95
N ARG A 6 -54.90 21.71 26.79
CA ARG A 6 -54.32 22.02 25.47
C ARG A 6 -52.87 22.51 25.57
N SER A 7 -51.98 21.72 26.16
CA SER A 7 -50.53 21.96 26.05
C SER A 7 -49.72 20.74 26.49
N SER A 8 -49.87 19.62 25.79
CA SER A 8 -49.05 18.41 26.07
C SER A 8 -48.54 17.79 24.76
N SER A 9 -49.36 17.81 23.71
CA SER A 9 -49.09 17.07 22.47
C SER A 9 -48.04 17.70 21.55
N VAL A 10 -47.76 19.01 21.65
CA VAL A 10 -46.81 19.70 20.75
C VAL A 10 -45.36 19.60 21.27
N VAL A 11 -45.19 19.56 22.59
CA VAL A 11 -43.86 19.42 23.23
C VAL A 11 -43.35 17.98 23.13
N GLU A 12 -44.22 16.97 23.26
CA GLU A 12 -43.85 15.55 23.07
C GLU A 12 -43.42 15.23 21.63
N VAL A 13 -44.06 15.84 20.63
CA VAL A 13 -43.71 15.62 19.20
C VAL A 13 -42.36 16.25 18.84
N MET A 14 -41.97 17.35 19.48
CA MET A 14 -40.63 17.94 19.29
C MET A 14 -39.53 17.18 20.02
N VAL A 15 -39.82 16.54 21.15
CA VAL A 15 -38.84 15.69 21.87
C VAL A 15 -38.60 14.37 21.12
N PHE A 16 -39.61 13.81 20.46
CA PHE A 16 -39.45 12.60 19.63
C PHE A 16 -38.74 12.85 18.28
N ALA A 17 -38.87 14.04 17.69
CA ALA A 17 -38.19 14.39 16.44
C ALA A 17 -36.67 14.66 16.61
N GLY A 18 -36.22 15.03 17.81
CA GLY A 18 -34.81 15.29 18.11
C GLY A 18 -33.97 14.04 18.41
N LEU A 19 -34.61 12.89 18.67
CA LEU A 19 -33.96 11.66 19.14
C LEU A 19 -33.71 10.59 18.06
N MET A 20 -34.06 10.86 16.80
CA MET A 20 -34.11 9.83 15.75
C MET A 20 -33.20 10.08 14.54
N PHE A 21 -32.08 10.78 14.73
CA PHE A 21 -31.01 10.86 13.72
C PHE A 21 -29.61 10.85 14.36
N LEU A 22 -29.39 10.02 15.39
CA LEU A 22 -28.05 9.50 15.64
C LEU A 22 -27.81 8.40 14.61
N SER A 23 -27.55 8.80 13.37
CA SER A 23 -26.91 7.91 12.40
C SER A 23 -25.59 7.49 13.03
N PHE A 24 -25.53 6.24 13.47
CA PHE A 24 -24.26 5.61 13.80
C PHE A 24 -23.43 5.65 12.52
N PHE A 25 -22.54 6.64 12.42
CA PHE A 25 -21.46 6.60 11.45
C PHE A 25 -20.58 5.43 11.88
N SER A 26 -20.83 4.27 11.27
CA SER A 26 -19.86 3.19 11.28
C SER A 26 -18.68 3.69 10.46
N PHE A 27 -17.65 4.21 11.14
CA PHE A 27 -16.36 4.47 10.52
C PHE A 27 -15.72 3.12 10.27
N ALA A 28 -15.81 2.64 9.03
CA ALA A 28 -14.96 1.56 8.58
C ALA A 28 -13.51 2.05 8.60
N GLU A 29 -12.60 1.23 9.11
CA GLU A 29 -11.17 1.54 9.16
C GLU A 29 -10.59 1.50 7.74
N ASP A 30 -9.76 2.48 7.41
CA ASP A 30 -9.07 2.51 6.13
C ASP A 30 -7.99 1.41 6.08
N TRP A 31 -7.70 0.90 4.87
CA TRP A 31 -6.62 -0.04 4.59
C TRP A 31 -5.63 0.60 3.61
N PRO A 32 -4.79 1.54 4.07
CA PRO A 32 -4.12 2.47 3.17
C PRO A 32 -2.91 1.90 2.42
N GLN A 33 -2.32 0.78 2.86
CA GLN A 33 -1.07 0.27 2.29
C GLN A 33 -1.09 -1.26 2.17
N TYR A 34 -0.08 -1.82 1.50
CA TYR A 34 0.14 -3.27 1.50
C TYR A 34 0.24 -3.79 2.94
N ARG A 35 -0.60 -4.78 3.28
CA ARG A 35 -0.75 -5.34 4.64
C ARG A 35 -1.38 -4.38 5.68
N GLY A 36 -2.07 -3.35 5.24
CA GLY A 36 -2.98 -2.57 6.08
C GLY A 36 -2.31 -1.45 6.89
N PRO A 37 -3.06 -0.81 7.80
CA PRO A 37 -2.61 0.39 8.52
C PRO A 37 -1.38 0.13 9.42
N PHE A 38 -1.18 -1.11 9.86
CA PHE A 38 -0.06 -1.52 10.71
C PHE A 38 1.01 -2.34 9.96
N LEU A 39 0.86 -2.54 8.64
CA LEU A 39 1.78 -3.32 7.78
C LEU A 39 1.94 -4.80 8.19
N ASP A 40 1.10 -5.29 9.09
CA ASP A 40 1.16 -6.64 9.66
C ASP A 40 0.05 -7.57 9.13
N GLY A 41 -0.85 -7.06 8.29
CA GLY A 41 -1.94 -7.81 7.70
C GLY A 41 -3.13 -8.00 8.64
N THR A 42 -3.24 -7.17 9.69
CA THR A 42 -4.33 -7.22 10.66
C THR A 42 -5.18 -5.95 10.65
N THR A 43 -6.39 -6.06 11.18
CA THR A 43 -7.33 -4.94 11.39
C THR A 43 -7.82 -4.93 12.84
N THR A 44 -8.10 -3.75 13.38
CA THR A 44 -8.75 -3.63 14.69
C THR A 44 -10.26 -3.82 14.60
N GLU A 45 -10.81 -3.77 13.39
CA GLU A 45 -12.23 -3.98 13.13
C GLU A 45 -12.65 -5.38 13.59
N LYS A 46 -13.72 -5.41 14.39
CA LYS A 46 -14.34 -6.65 14.82
C LYS A 46 -15.50 -6.95 13.87
N ILE A 47 -15.33 -7.97 13.04
CA ILE A 47 -16.44 -8.53 12.28
C ILE A 47 -17.33 -9.28 13.30
N GLY A 48 -18.54 -8.76 13.54
CA GLY A 48 -19.49 -9.31 14.52
C GLY A 48 -20.05 -10.71 14.20
N LEU A 49 -19.48 -11.40 13.22
CA LEU A 49 -19.81 -12.76 12.84
C LEU A 49 -18.80 -13.72 13.46
N THR A 50 -19.24 -14.48 14.46
CA THR A 50 -18.46 -15.60 15.02
C THR A 50 -18.58 -16.87 14.17
N THR A 51 -19.54 -16.92 13.25
CA THR A 51 -19.76 -18.05 12.35
C THR A 51 -20.23 -17.54 11.00
N TRP A 52 -19.55 -17.97 9.94
CA TRP A 52 -19.96 -17.65 8.57
C TRP A 52 -21.16 -18.52 8.15
N PRO A 53 -22.10 -18.00 7.35
CA PRO A 53 -23.11 -18.82 6.68
C PRO A 53 -22.44 -19.90 5.81
N ALA A 54 -23.13 -21.00 5.55
CA ALA A 54 -22.59 -22.10 4.74
C ALA A 54 -22.27 -21.65 3.31
N GLU A 55 -23.08 -20.74 2.78
CA GLU A 55 -22.93 -20.06 1.50
C GLU A 55 -21.91 -18.91 1.51
N GLY A 56 -21.33 -18.60 2.68
CA GLY A 56 -20.40 -17.50 2.89
C GLY A 56 -21.06 -16.12 3.04
N PRO A 57 -20.25 -15.05 3.16
CA PRO A 57 -20.78 -13.69 3.22
C PRO A 57 -21.48 -13.30 1.92
N LYS A 58 -22.54 -12.49 2.03
CA LYS A 58 -23.24 -11.93 0.87
C LYS A 58 -22.29 -11.10 0.02
N VAL A 59 -22.17 -11.45 -1.25
CA VAL A 59 -21.46 -10.65 -2.25
C VAL A 59 -22.26 -9.39 -2.55
N LEU A 60 -21.68 -8.21 -2.30
CA LEU A 60 -22.32 -6.92 -2.58
C LEU A 60 -22.14 -6.48 -4.02
N TRP A 61 -20.93 -6.63 -4.57
CA TRP A 61 -20.59 -6.26 -5.93
C TRP A 61 -19.36 -7.05 -6.41
N ARG A 62 -19.09 -7.00 -7.71
CA ARG A 62 -17.88 -7.57 -8.35
C ARG A 62 -17.42 -6.66 -9.48
N ILE A 63 -16.11 -6.59 -9.69
CA ILE A 63 -15.49 -5.93 -10.83
C ILE A 63 -14.57 -6.91 -11.57
N PRO A 64 -14.37 -6.77 -12.88
CA PRO A 64 -13.31 -7.47 -13.59
C PRO A 64 -11.93 -7.00 -13.09
N ALA A 65 -11.08 -7.95 -12.68
CA ALA A 65 -9.68 -7.71 -12.30
C ALA A 65 -8.73 -8.64 -13.09
N PRO A 66 -8.67 -8.48 -14.44
CA PRO A 66 -7.87 -9.35 -15.29
C PRO A 66 -6.40 -9.31 -14.88
N LEU A 67 -5.83 -10.49 -14.63
CA LEU A 67 -4.42 -10.65 -14.28
C LEU A 67 -3.98 -9.78 -13.08
N GLY A 68 -4.91 -9.36 -12.21
CA GLY A 68 -4.60 -8.52 -11.06
C GLY A 68 -4.05 -9.33 -9.89
N PHE A 69 -2.73 -9.39 -9.72
CA PHE A 69 -2.08 -9.99 -8.55
C PHE A 69 -1.90 -8.97 -7.41
N SER A 70 -2.18 -7.70 -7.66
CA SER A 70 -2.24 -6.64 -6.66
C SER A 70 -3.25 -6.97 -5.57
N SER A 71 -2.93 -6.57 -4.33
CA SER A 71 -3.92 -6.50 -3.28
C SER A 71 -4.86 -5.30 -3.50
N PHE A 72 -5.72 -5.03 -2.52
CA PHE A 72 -6.55 -3.84 -2.48
C PHE A 72 -6.07 -2.91 -1.36
N THR A 73 -6.12 -1.62 -1.62
CA THR A 73 -6.09 -0.59 -0.58
C THR A 73 -7.35 0.23 -0.62
N ILE A 74 -7.79 0.70 0.55
CA ILE A 74 -9.05 1.40 0.72
C ILE A 74 -8.79 2.65 1.56
N SER A 75 -9.25 3.79 1.07
CA SER A 75 -9.33 5.00 1.89
C SER A 75 -10.47 5.89 1.44
N GLN A 76 -11.13 6.54 2.39
CA GLN A 76 -12.17 7.55 2.11
C GLN A 76 -13.26 7.03 1.16
N GLY A 77 -13.67 5.77 1.33
CA GLY A 77 -14.71 5.12 0.52
C GLY A 77 -14.29 4.73 -0.89
N GLN A 78 -13.00 4.83 -1.25
CA GLN A 78 -12.46 4.42 -2.53
C GLN A 78 -11.54 3.22 -2.35
N ALA A 79 -11.68 2.21 -3.20
CA ALA A 79 -10.81 1.05 -3.25
C ALA A 79 -9.91 1.11 -4.49
N PHE A 80 -8.65 0.72 -4.33
CA PHE A 80 -7.60 0.80 -5.34
C PHE A 80 -6.93 -0.55 -5.53
N THR A 81 -6.67 -0.92 -6.78
CA THR A 81 -5.90 -2.12 -7.13
C THR A 81 -5.25 -1.93 -8.51
N LEU A 82 -4.38 -2.86 -8.90
CA LEU A 82 -3.77 -2.89 -10.23
C LEU A 82 -4.30 -4.07 -11.05
N VAL A 83 -4.58 -3.82 -12.33
CA VAL A 83 -5.10 -4.80 -13.28
C VAL A 83 -4.39 -4.68 -14.63
N ALA A 84 -4.49 -5.71 -15.47
CA ALA A 84 -3.99 -5.66 -16.84
C ALA A 84 -5.09 -5.16 -17.80
N ARG A 85 -4.85 -4.08 -18.55
CA ARG A 85 -5.78 -3.62 -19.61
C ARG A 85 -5.02 -3.26 -20.88
N PRO A 86 -5.55 -3.59 -22.07
CA PRO A 86 -5.01 -3.05 -23.32
C PRO A 86 -5.27 -1.54 -23.42
N ASP A 87 -4.31 -0.81 -23.94
CA ASP A 87 -4.51 0.58 -24.38
C ASP A 87 -5.22 0.65 -25.75
N GLN A 88 -5.35 1.86 -26.30
CA GLN A 88 -6.02 2.10 -27.59
C GLN A 88 -5.30 1.44 -28.78
N GLU A 89 -4.02 1.11 -28.62
CA GLU A 89 -3.19 0.44 -29.62
C GLU A 89 -3.18 -1.08 -29.42
N GLY A 90 -3.90 -1.58 -28.41
CA GLY A 90 -3.96 -3.00 -28.06
C GLY A 90 -2.78 -3.48 -27.22
N ILE A 91 -1.93 -2.57 -26.73
CA ILE A 91 -0.77 -2.92 -25.89
C ILE A 91 -1.25 -3.08 -24.44
N THR A 92 -1.07 -4.27 -23.86
CA THR A 92 -1.42 -4.52 -22.47
C THR A 92 -0.50 -3.74 -21.52
N ARG A 93 -1.12 -2.99 -20.60
CA ARG A 93 -0.45 -2.19 -19.58
C ARG A 93 -0.87 -2.59 -18.19
N GLU A 94 -0.02 -2.29 -17.22
CA GLU A 94 -0.44 -2.23 -15.83
C GLU A 94 -1.31 -0.98 -15.66
N VAL A 95 -2.48 -1.13 -15.05
CA VAL A 95 -3.43 -0.05 -14.86
C VAL A 95 -3.89 -0.01 -13.42
N ALA A 96 -3.68 1.13 -12.76
CA ALA A 96 -4.31 1.41 -11.48
C ALA A 96 -5.78 1.75 -11.70
N VAL A 97 -6.65 1.11 -10.91
CA VAL A 97 -8.10 1.35 -10.94
C VAL A 97 -8.56 1.83 -9.58
N ALA A 98 -9.33 2.91 -9.58
CA ALA A 98 -10.03 3.40 -8.41
C ALA A 98 -11.52 3.09 -8.58
N VAL A 99 -12.12 2.46 -7.58
CA VAL A 99 -13.54 2.14 -7.56
C VAL A 99 -14.19 2.66 -6.29
N ASP A 100 -15.47 3.01 -6.38
CA ASP A 100 -16.29 3.27 -5.21
C ASP A 100 -16.43 1.98 -4.38
N ALA A 101 -16.01 2.00 -3.12
CA ALA A 101 -15.96 0.80 -2.28
C ALA A 101 -17.36 0.25 -1.94
N SER A 102 -18.41 1.07 -2.04
CA SER A 102 -19.78 0.66 -1.74
C SER A 102 -20.48 -0.04 -2.92
N SER A 103 -20.08 0.28 -4.15
CA SER A 103 -20.76 -0.15 -5.37
C SER A 103 -19.89 -0.89 -6.39
N GLY A 104 -18.56 -0.78 -6.27
CA GLY A 104 -17.60 -1.29 -7.27
C GLY A 104 -17.56 -0.45 -8.56
N LYS A 105 -18.24 0.70 -8.61
CA LYS A 105 -18.23 1.57 -9.79
C LYS A 105 -16.84 2.17 -9.98
N GLU A 106 -16.25 2.03 -11.17
CA GLU A 106 -15.00 2.72 -11.50
C GLU A 106 -15.17 4.24 -11.44
N LEU A 107 -14.27 4.88 -10.70
CA LEU A 107 -14.19 6.33 -10.52
C LEU A 107 -13.20 6.92 -11.52
N TRP A 108 -12.03 6.30 -11.61
CA TRP A 108 -10.98 6.63 -12.57
C TRP A 108 -10.03 5.45 -12.74
N SER A 109 -9.23 5.49 -13.80
CA SER A 109 -8.09 4.59 -14.01
C SER A 109 -6.87 5.35 -14.52
N PHE A 110 -5.68 4.83 -14.22
CA PHE A 110 -4.41 5.41 -14.61
C PHE A 110 -3.52 4.34 -15.25
N SER A 111 -3.07 4.61 -16.47
CA SER A 111 -2.25 3.69 -17.24
C SER A 111 -0.77 3.87 -16.91
N MET A 112 -0.11 2.79 -16.52
CA MET A 112 1.30 2.77 -16.07
C MET A 112 2.18 2.19 -17.19
N CYS A 113 3.16 1.34 -16.84
CA CYS A 113 4.04 0.72 -17.82
C CYS A 113 3.35 -0.31 -18.73
N ILE A 114 4.04 -0.64 -19.82
CA ILE A 114 3.73 -1.82 -20.62
C ILE A 114 3.93 -3.07 -19.76
N MET A 115 2.97 -3.97 -19.79
CA MET A 115 3.02 -5.21 -19.02
C MET A 115 3.96 -6.20 -19.73
N LYS A 116 5.24 -6.16 -19.35
CA LYS A 116 6.28 -7.00 -19.92
C LYS A 116 7.15 -7.61 -18.82
N TYR A 117 7.03 -8.92 -18.64
CA TYR A 117 7.81 -9.69 -17.68
C TYR A 117 8.81 -10.60 -18.40
N ASP A 118 10.07 -10.52 -18.01
CA ASP A 118 11.14 -11.28 -18.67
C ASP A 118 10.95 -12.79 -18.52
N GLY A 119 10.76 -13.48 -19.66
CA GLY A 119 10.47 -14.91 -19.71
C GLY A 119 9.04 -15.30 -19.34
N GLY A 120 8.19 -14.33 -18.96
CA GLY A 120 6.83 -14.57 -18.48
C GLY A 120 6.77 -15.11 -17.04
N GLY A 121 5.64 -14.90 -16.38
CA GLY A 121 5.39 -15.23 -14.97
C GLY A 121 5.23 -16.72 -14.69
N ASP A 122 5.12 -17.52 -15.75
CA ASP A 122 5.20 -18.98 -15.72
C ASP A 122 6.64 -19.49 -15.85
N SER A 123 7.63 -18.60 -16.06
CA SER A 123 9.02 -19.02 -16.07
C SER A 123 9.59 -19.16 -14.66
N GLY A 124 10.48 -20.13 -14.45
CA GLY A 124 11.09 -20.42 -13.16
C GLY A 124 11.14 -21.92 -12.85
N SER A 125 10.11 -22.66 -13.24
CA SER A 125 10.07 -24.13 -13.25
C SER A 125 9.00 -24.62 -14.23
N GLU A 126 9.12 -25.86 -14.73
CA GLU A 126 8.12 -26.47 -15.66
C GLU A 126 6.71 -26.57 -15.06
N THR A 127 6.60 -26.52 -13.74
CA THR A 127 5.32 -26.57 -13.00
C THR A 127 4.80 -25.19 -12.59
N ASN A 128 5.50 -24.10 -12.91
CA ASN A 128 5.03 -22.77 -12.56
C ASN A 128 3.90 -22.36 -13.51
N SER A 129 2.74 -22.05 -12.93
CA SER A 129 1.51 -21.61 -13.61
C SER A 129 0.96 -20.34 -12.96
N GLY A 130 1.87 -19.55 -12.37
CA GLY A 130 1.54 -18.35 -11.61
C GLY A 130 1.05 -17.18 -12.46
N GLY A 131 1.28 -17.18 -13.77
CA GLY A 131 0.81 -16.17 -14.70
C GLY A 131 1.50 -14.80 -14.56
N ASP A 132 1.17 -13.92 -15.51
CA ASP A 132 1.66 -12.55 -15.59
C ASP A 132 0.63 -11.54 -15.14
N GLY A 133 1.08 -10.51 -14.43
CA GLY A 133 0.24 -9.36 -14.14
C GLY A 133 0.79 -8.43 -13.06
N PRO A 134 0.14 -7.28 -12.84
CA PRO A 134 0.58 -6.29 -11.86
C PRO A 134 0.57 -6.88 -10.45
N ARG A 135 1.68 -6.78 -9.72
CA ARG A 135 1.88 -7.44 -8.41
C ARG A 135 2.08 -6.47 -7.25
N SER A 136 2.45 -5.23 -7.51
CA SER A 136 2.52 -4.18 -6.49
C SER A 136 1.12 -3.75 -6.08
N THR A 137 1.00 -3.18 -4.89
CA THR A 137 -0.25 -2.68 -4.33
C THR A 137 -0.16 -1.16 -4.17
N PRO A 138 -1.19 -0.38 -4.57
CA PRO A 138 -1.20 1.07 -4.34
C PRO A 138 -1.12 1.42 -2.86
N SER A 139 -0.42 2.48 -2.51
CA SER A 139 -0.42 3.04 -1.15
C SER A 139 -1.12 4.38 -1.12
N ILE A 140 -1.79 4.73 -0.02
CA ILE A 140 -2.64 5.91 0.09
C ILE A 140 -2.24 6.70 1.33
N ASP A 141 -2.14 8.02 1.20
CA ASP A 141 -1.95 8.93 2.32
C ASP A 141 -2.63 10.28 2.02
N GLY A 142 -3.61 10.64 2.83
CA GLY A 142 -4.40 11.85 2.64
C GLY A 142 -5.10 11.89 1.29
N ASP A 143 -4.77 12.88 0.46
CA ASP A 143 -5.35 13.11 -0.87
C ASP A 143 -4.53 12.49 -2.01
N ARG A 144 -3.61 11.56 -1.70
CA ARG A 144 -2.62 11.02 -2.64
C ARG A 144 -2.61 9.51 -2.71
N VAL A 145 -2.37 8.99 -3.91
CA VAL A 145 -2.16 7.57 -4.19
C VAL A 145 -0.77 7.39 -4.79
N TYR A 146 -0.01 6.45 -4.24
CA TYR A 146 1.36 6.16 -4.64
C TYR A 146 1.42 4.79 -5.28
N LEU A 147 2.05 4.72 -6.45
CA LEU A 147 2.12 3.52 -7.27
C LEU A 147 3.58 3.22 -7.59
N TYR A 148 3.95 1.95 -7.59
CA TYR A 148 5.24 1.50 -8.07
C TYR A 148 5.04 0.38 -9.06
N ASP A 149 5.35 0.62 -10.34
CA ASP A 149 5.09 -0.37 -11.37
C ASP A 149 6.22 -1.41 -11.48
N SER A 150 5.98 -2.45 -12.25
CA SER A 150 6.97 -3.50 -12.44
C SER A 150 8.26 -2.99 -13.10
N GLN A 151 8.22 -1.89 -13.85
CA GLN A 151 9.37 -1.25 -14.51
C GLN A 151 10.07 -0.19 -13.64
N LEU A 152 9.80 -0.17 -12.33
CA LEU A 152 10.40 0.75 -11.37
C LEU A 152 10.03 2.22 -11.59
N ASN A 153 8.88 2.50 -12.21
CA ASN A 153 8.35 3.86 -12.22
C ASN A 153 7.54 4.10 -10.94
N LEU A 154 7.87 5.18 -10.24
CA LEU A 154 7.19 5.66 -9.06
C LEU A 154 6.26 6.82 -9.43
N TYR A 155 5.00 6.71 -9.05
CA TYR A 155 3.99 7.74 -9.31
C TYR A 155 3.35 8.23 -8.02
N CYS A 156 3.03 9.51 -7.97
CA CYS A 156 2.09 10.08 -7.02
C CYS A 156 0.93 10.71 -7.78
N LEU A 157 -0.27 10.24 -7.50
CA LEU A 157 -1.51 10.67 -8.13
C LEU A 157 -2.44 11.34 -7.10
N GLY A 158 -3.32 12.22 -7.57
CA GLY A 158 -4.43 12.72 -6.78
C GLY A 158 -5.47 11.62 -6.55
N LEU A 159 -5.90 11.43 -5.29
CA LEU A 159 -6.88 10.40 -4.90
C LEU A 159 -8.23 10.57 -5.60
N LYS A 160 -8.65 11.82 -5.87
CA LYS A 160 -9.97 12.13 -6.42
C LYS A 160 -10.09 11.85 -7.92
N ASP A 161 -9.03 12.10 -8.69
CA ASP A 161 -9.12 12.14 -10.15
C ASP A 161 -7.99 11.39 -10.87
N GLY A 162 -7.07 10.75 -10.13
CA GLY A 162 -5.97 9.99 -10.68
C GLY A 162 -4.94 10.84 -11.42
N LYS A 163 -4.97 12.18 -11.30
CA LYS A 163 -4.00 13.04 -11.98
C LYS A 163 -2.63 12.92 -11.36
N THR A 164 -1.60 12.82 -12.21
CA THR A 164 -0.20 12.84 -11.76
C THR A 164 0.15 14.15 -11.09
N LEU A 165 0.64 14.06 -9.86
CA LEU A 165 1.19 15.17 -9.07
C LEU A 165 2.70 15.25 -9.24
N TRP A 166 3.38 14.09 -9.20
CA TRP A 166 4.79 13.92 -9.54
C TRP A 166 5.06 12.46 -9.93
N GLN A 167 6.17 12.21 -10.63
CA GLN A 167 6.59 10.86 -11.03
C GLN A 167 8.11 10.78 -11.20
N HIS A 168 8.66 9.58 -11.02
CA HIS A 168 10.07 9.26 -11.27
C HIS A 168 10.24 7.92 -12.01
N SER A 169 11.19 7.87 -12.93
CA SER A 169 11.74 6.61 -13.45
C SER A 169 12.98 6.25 -12.62
N VAL A 170 12.88 5.22 -11.78
CA VAL A 170 14.02 4.84 -10.93
C VAL A 170 15.20 4.31 -11.74
N GLN A 171 14.92 3.66 -12.88
CA GLN A 171 15.97 3.19 -13.77
C GLN A 171 16.72 4.37 -14.43
N ASP A 172 16.00 5.39 -14.90
CA ASP A 172 16.61 6.48 -15.66
C ASP A 172 17.25 7.54 -14.76
N GLU A 173 16.68 7.82 -13.59
CA GLU A 173 17.11 8.92 -12.71
C GLU A 173 18.06 8.48 -11.59
N PHE A 174 18.02 7.20 -11.20
CA PHE A 174 18.64 6.72 -9.96
C PHE A 174 19.46 5.43 -10.15
N GLU A 175 19.99 5.20 -11.35
CA GLU A 175 20.77 4.00 -11.69
C GLU A 175 20.07 2.68 -11.29
N GLY A 176 18.73 2.71 -11.28
CA GLY A 176 17.91 1.61 -10.80
C GLY A 176 18.16 0.34 -11.60
N ARG A 177 18.13 -0.81 -10.90
CA ARG A 177 18.31 -2.12 -11.53
C ARG A 177 17.14 -3.01 -11.21
N ASN A 178 16.40 -3.36 -12.24
CA ASN A 178 15.32 -4.31 -12.12
C ASN A 178 15.84 -5.74 -11.90
N ILE A 179 14.94 -6.62 -11.47
CA ILE A 179 15.21 -8.04 -11.27
C ILE A 179 14.48 -8.86 -12.33
N ARG A 180 14.90 -10.12 -12.48
CA ARG A 180 14.16 -11.08 -13.29
C ARG A 180 12.69 -11.13 -12.85
N TRP A 181 11.77 -11.20 -13.81
CA TRP A 181 10.32 -11.14 -13.61
C TRP A 181 9.78 -9.79 -13.11
N GLN A 182 10.63 -8.77 -13.13
CA GLN A 182 10.30 -7.41 -12.76
C GLN A 182 9.86 -7.23 -11.30
N SER A 183 9.71 -5.98 -10.88
CA SER A 183 9.37 -5.68 -9.49
C SER A 183 7.93 -6.06 -9.14
N SER A 184 7.74 -6.44 -7.88
CA SER A 184 6.43 -6.58 -7.23
C SER A 184 6.35 -5.77 -5.93
N ALA A 185 7.36 -4.96 -5.65
CA ALA A 185 7.39 -4.16 -4.43
C ALA A 185 6.33 -3.05 -4.49
N SER A 186 5.69 -2.79 -3.37
CA SER A 186 4.77 -1.65 -3.21
C SER A 186 5.51 -0.45 -2.61
N VAL A 187 4.94 0.76 -2.74
CA VAL A 187 5.48 1.95 -2.08
C VAL A 187 5.21 1.85 -0.58
N LEU A 188 6.23 1.96 0.26
CA LEU A 188 6.04 2.14 1.70
C LEU A 188 5.83 3.63 1.99
N ILE A 189 4.74 3.99 2.67
CA ILE A 189 4.54 5.33 3.20
C ILE A 189 4.84 5.34 4.69
N GLU A 190 5.87 6.09 5.07
CA GLU A 190 6.33 6.23 6.47
C GLU A 190 6.61 7.71 6.76
N GLY A 191 5.83 8.31 7.66
CA GLY A 191 5.94 9.74 7.95
C GLY A 191 5.77 10.60 6.69
N ASP A 192 6.78 11.42 6.36
CA ASP A 192 6.81 12.26 5.16
C ASP A 192 7.47 11.60 3.94
N LEU A 193 7.75 10.29 4.01
CA LEU A 193 8.52 9.57 3.01
C LEU A 193 7.68 8.58 2.21
N ALA A 194 7.94 8.52 0.91
CA ALA A 194 7.59 7.43 0.02
C ALA A 194 8.86 6.63 -0.29
N ILE A 195 8.89 5.36 0.12
CA ILE A 195 10.10 4.52 0.10
C ILE A 195 9.90 3.36 -0.86
N VAL A 196 10.85 3.16 -1.77
CA VAL A 196 10.87 2.07 -2.76
C VAL A 196 12.24 1.43 -2.86
N PRO A 197 12.34 0.15 -3.26
CA PRO A 197 13.62 -0.41 -3.63
C PRO A 197 14.12 0.20 -4.95
N GLY A 198 15.42 0.46 -5.07
CA GLY A 198 16.04 0.96 -6.31
C GLY A 198 16.91 -0.05 -7.04
N GLY A 199 17.58 -0.96 -6.30
CA GLY A 199 18.43 -2.03 -6.85
C GLY A 199 19.76 -1.59 -7.47
N GLY A 200 19.98 -0.28 -7.66
CA GLY A 200 21.23 0.30 -8.13
C GLY A 200 22.35 0.29 -7.07
N ALA A 201 23.60 0.46 -7.50
CA ALA A 201 24.75 0.57 -6.59
C ALA A 201 24.62 1.84 -5.73
N GLY A 202 24.72 1.72 -4.41
CA GLY A 202 24.44 2.78 -3.44
C GLY A 202 22.95 3.15 -3.32
N GLN A 203 22.05 2.40 -3.97
CA GLN A 203 20.64 2.74 -4.16
C GLN A 203 19.72 1.52 -3.98
N SER A 204 20.03 0.64 -3.02
CA SER A 204 19.10 -0.45 -2.66
C SER A 204 17.72 0.08 -2.31
N PHE A 205 17.67 1.17 -1.56
CA PHE A 205 16.44 1.89 -1.23
C PHE A 205 16.56 3.36 -1.56
N LEU A 206 15.45 3.91 -2.03
CA LEU A 206 15.25 5.33 -2.32
C LEU A 206 14.07 5.80 -1.49
N ALA A 207 14.23 6.95 -0.83
CA ALA A 207 13.14 7.61 -0.16
C ALA A 207 12.95 9.01 -0.71
N PHE A 208 11.71 9.30 -1.07
CA PHE A 208 11.27 10.55 -1.65
C PHE A 208 10.39 11.27 -0.65
N ASN A 209 10.44 12.60 -0.62
CA ASN A 209 9.41 13.37 0.04
C ASN A 209 8.06 13.07 -0.62
N LYS A 210 7.11 12.50 0.13
CA LYS A 210 5.84 12.02 -0.43
C LYS A 210 5.01 13.13 -1.08
N LYS A 211 5.18 14.39 -0.66
CA LYS A 211 4.42 15.52 -1.19
C LYS A 211 5.05 16.09 -2.46
N THR A 212 6.37 16.23 -2.49
CA THR A 212 7.07 16.94 -3.58
C THR A 212 7.69 16.02 -4.62
N GLY A 213 7.99 14.77 -4.25
CA GLY A 213 8.78 13.84 -5.08
C GLY A 213 10.28 14.01 -4.92
N ASP A 214 10.77 15.00 -4.17
CA ASP A 214 12.22 15.22 -4.04
C ASP A 214 12.90 14.04 -3.33
N LEU A 215 14.04 13.59 -3.86
CA LEU A 215 14.84 12.55 -3.21
C LEU A 215 15.33 13.05 -1.84
N ALA A 216 14.86 12.42 -0.76
CA ALA A 216 15.26 12.71 0.61
C ALA A 216 16.54 11.98 0.99
N TRP A 217 16.64 10.69 0.63
CA TRP A 217 17.86 9.90 0.83
C TRP A 217 17.89 8.66 -0.08
N LYS A 218 19.09 8.12 -0.25
CA LYS A 218 19.37 6.82 -0.88
C LYS A 218 20.37 6.05 -0.03
N SER A 219 20.29 4.72 -0.01
CA SER A 219 21.19 3.93 0.82
C SER A 219 21.45 2.52 0.30
N SER A 220 22.55 1.95 0.77
CA SER A 220 22.90 0.52 0.70
C SER A 220 23.25 0.02 -0.71
N ASP A 221 23.91 -1.14 -0.81
CA ASP A 221 24.46 -1.75 -2.04
C ASP A 221 23.89 -3.16 -2.34
N GLN A 222 22.85 -3.54 -1.61
CA GLN A 222 22.18 -4.82 -1.62
C GLN A 222 21.30 -4.92 -2.87
N LEU A 223 21.27 -6.11 -3.45
CA LEU A 223 20.41 -6.42 -4.59
C LEU A 223 18.94 -6.31 -4.19
N MET A 224 18.14 -5.77 -5.12
CA MET A 224 16.69 -5.71 -4.99
C MET A 224 16.09 -7.12 -4.90
N THR A 225 14.97 -7.23 -4.20
CA THR A 225 14.09 -8.39 -4.22
C THR A 225 12.66 -7.93 -4.51
N HIS A 226 11.76 -8.89 -4.73
CA HIS A 226 10.32 -8.67 -4.89
C HIS A 226 9.61 -8.08 -3.65
N ALA A 227 10.32 -7.86 -2.54
CA ALA A 227 9.71 -7.53 -1.26
C ALA A 227 9.44 -6.02 -1.12
N THR A 228 8.22 -5.69 -0.70
CA THR A 228 7.87 -4.36 -0.21
C THR A 228 8.69 -4.01 1.06
N PRO A 229 9.29 -2.81 1.15
CA PRO A 229 9.97 -2.38 2.38
C PRO A 229 9.00 -2.37 3.57
N VAL A 230 9.48 -2.77 4.75
CA VAL A 230 8.71 -2.73 6.01
C VAL A 230 9.57 -2.03 7.06
N PRO A 231 9.06 -0.98 7.73
CA PRO A 231 9.79 -0.30 8.79
C PRO A 231 9.92 -1.22 10.00
N ALA A 232 11.11 -1.27 10.59
CA ALA A 232 11.35 -1.96 11.84
C ALA A 232 12.07 -1.05 12.83
N THR A 233 11.60 -1.06 14.08
CA THR A 233 12.34 -0.48 15.19
C THR A 233 13.24 -1.55 15.78
N ILE A 234 14.56 -1.33 15.74
CA ILE A 234 15.54 -2.21 16.35
C ILE A 234 16.11 -1.48 17.56
N HIS A 235 15.89 -2.02 18.77
CA HIS A 235 16.51 -1.46 19.97
C HIS A 235 18.04 -1.58 19.87
N ALA A 236 18.74 -0.45 19.82
CA ALA A 236 20.20 -0.43 19.86
C ALA A 236 20.69 -0.87 21.25
N PHE A 237 21.55 -1.88 21.30
CA PHE A 237 22.29 -2.24 22.50
C PHE A 237 23.31 -1.12 22.79
N ALA A 238 23.26 -0.51 23.97
CA ALA A 238 24.27 0.45 24.41
C ALA A 238 25.64 -0.25 24.53
N ARG A 239 26.61 0.09 23.68
CA ARG A 239 27.99 -0.42 23.81
C ARG A 239 28.76 0.42 24.84
N SER A 240 29.02 -0.15 26.01
CA SER A 240 30.21 0.19 26.79
C SER A 240 31.36 -0.73 26.37
N SER A 241 32.37 -0.14 25.75
CA SER A 241 33.80 -0.55 25.72
C SER A 241 34.15 -2.02 25.42
N PHE A 242 34.77 -2.28 24.24
CA PHE A 242 35.95 -3.15 24.12
C PHE A 242 36.68 -2.93 22.77
N SER A 243 38.02 -2.96 22.85
CA SER A 243 39.07 -2.71 21.83
C SER A 243 39.15 -3.79 20.73
N PRO A 244 39.82 -3.57 19.57
CA PRO A 244 39.52 -4.26 18.32
C PRO A 244 40.40 -5.49 18.02
N SER A 245 39.80 -6.55 17.48
CA SER A 245 40.47 -7.48 16.56
C SER A 245 39.41 -8.28 15.74
N PRO A 246 39.77 -8.83 14.56
CA PRO A 246 38.93 -8.70 13.38
C PRO A 246 38.27 -10.03 12.98
N ALA A 247 36.95 -10.02 12.99
CA ALA A 247 36.04 -10.75 12.10
C ALA A 247 34.63 -10.54 12.68
N TRP A 248 33.61 -10.44 11.82
CA TRP A 248 32.18 -10.43 12.19
C TRP A 248 31.47 -9.10 12.48
N PHE A 249 32.03 -7.92 12.15
CA PHE A 249 31.27 -6.66 12.30
C PHE A 249 31.35 -5.74 11.07
N GLN A 250 30.46 -6.01 10.10
CA GLN A 250 29.89 -5.04 9.17
C GLN A 250 28.38 -5.36 9.27
N TRP A 251 27.49 -4.53 9.81
CA TRP A 251 26.89 -3.37 9.16
C TRP A 251 26.05 -2.61 10.21
N MET A 252 26.44 -1.39 10.58
CA MET A 252 25.60 -0.41 11.27
C MET A 252 26.12 0.97 10.91
N LEU A 253 25.35 1.78 10.18
CA LEU A 253 25.63 3.20 10.02
C LEU A 253 24.37 4.03 10.32
N PRO A 254 24.49 5.14 11.08
CA PRO A 254 23.38 6.00 11.47
C PRO A 254 23.05 7.03 10.39
N MET A 255 21.77 7.31 10.15
CA MET A 255 21.35 8.51 9.42
C MET A 255 21.24 9.73 10.36
N ALA A 256 21.54 10.90 9.80
CA ALA A 256 21.63 12.17 10.48
C ALA A 256 20.27 12.65 11.04
N ARG A 257 20.36 13.36 12.17
CA ARG A 257 19.27 13.82 13.04
C ARG A 257 18.28 14.76 12.35
N SER A 258 16.99 14.43 12.43
CA SER A 258 16.03 15.22 13.22
C SER A 258 14.94 14.26 13.75
N SER A 259 14.58 14.40 15.02
CA SER A 259 13.67 13.50 15.79
C SER A 259 14.05 12.01 15.90
N GLY A 260 15.07 11.71 16.71
CA GLY A 260 15.04 10.67 17.77
C GLY A 260 14.65 9.20 17.52
N ILE A 261 14.34 8.74 16.30
CA ILE A 261 13.99 7.35 16.02
C ILE A 261 14.81 6.83 14.84
N THR A 262 15.61 5.79 15.07
CA THR A 262 16.34 5.10 14.00
C THR A 262 15.47 3.98 13.44
N HIS A 263 14.84 4.21 12.29
CA HIS A 263 14.12 3.18 11.55
C HIS A 263 15.11 2.39 10.70
N PHE A 264 15.07 1.05 10.78
CA PHE A 264 15.83 0.16 9.91
C PHE A 264 14.89 -0.57 8.96
N LEU A 265 15.32 -0.77 7.72
CA LEU A 265 14.68 -1.68 6.77
C LEU A 265 15.49 -2.98 6.76
N THR A 266 14.93 -4.07 7.27
CA THR A 266 15.64 -5.37 7.30
C THR A 266 14.97 -6.39 6.40
N ARG A 267 15.80 -7.19 5.73
CA ARG A 267 15.40 -8.39 4.97
C ARG A 267 14.93 -9.46 5.96
N TYR A 268 13.66 -9.86 5.89
CA TYR A 268 13.18 -11.06 6.57
C TYR A 268 13.87 -12.30 5.97
N ARG A 269 14.67 -13.00 6.76
CA ARG A 269 15.24 -14.31 6.42
C ARG A 269 14.46 -15.34 7.22
N PRO A 270 13.64 -16.22 6.62
CA PRO A 270 13.00 -17.27 7.38
C PRO A 270 14.08 -18.20 7.92
N LEU A 271 14.11 -18.39 9.23
CA LEU A 271 14.84 -19.49 9.83
C LEU A 271 14.10 -20.79 9.48
N HIS A 272 14.91 -21.81 9.19
CA HIS A 272 14.62 -23.12 8.57
C HIS A 272 13.48 -23.96 9.20
N PRO A 273 13.03 -25.04 8.50
CA PRO A 273 11.84 -25.80 8.82
C PRO A 273 12.06 -26.75 10.00
N LEU A 274 10.99 -27.02 10.74
CA LEU A 274 10.89 -28.18 11.62
C LEU A 274 9.53 -28.84 11.41
N TRP A 275 9.60 -29.97 10.71
CA TRP A 275 8.61 -31.04 10.50
C TRP A 275 7.36 -30.73 9.67
#